data_AF-A0A7V5KWC8-F1
#
_entry.id   AF-A0A7V5KWC8-F1
#
_cell.length_a   1.000
_cell.length_b   1.000
_cell.length_c   1.000
_cell.angle_alpha   90.00
_cell.angle_beta   90.00
_cell.angle_gamma   90.00
#
_symmetry.space_group_name_H-M   'P 1'
#
loop_
_entity.id
_entity.type
_entity.pdbx_description
1 polymer ?
#
loop_
_entity_poly.entity_id
_entity_poly.type
_entity_poly.pdbx_seq_one_letter_code
_entity_poly.pdbx_strand_id
1 'polypeptide(L)'
;MNQDIDRFVKDPSLLIELCRDVIDRIDCGSNNSDTGEKEAQLREIAKAVEKLEKMGVPVPDPLRREKLRLATIVNTKSESRNALHHLLHELEKMVSDLRKRLWKEPSAPKRRVKIRRRCSSDPSQTPRQELMHLILVSLKELGGSADCNEVLQLIEKKLQGKFLPGDLEDDDNFGVKWRHNVHWARLKLANDGDLIKDSPRGFWQLSKRHK
;
A
#
# COMPACT_ATOMS: atom_id res chain seq x y z
N MET A 1 2.89 -15.78 35.83
CA MET A 1 1.95 -15.10 34.90
C MET A 1 2.40 -13.64 34.84
N ASN A 2 2.75 -13.16 33.65
CA ASN A 2 3.38 -11.84 33.46
C ASN A 2 2.40 -10.73 33.84
N GLN A 3 2.52 -10.23 35.08
CA GLN A 3 1.70 -9.13 35.62
C GLN A 3 1.71 -7.89 34.70
N ASP A 4 2.76 -7.72 33.91
CA ASP A 4 2.89 -6.62 32.95
C ASP A 4 1.91 -6.75 31.78
N ILE A 5 1.67 -7.97 31.27
CA ILE A 5 0.77 -8.17 30.13
C ILE A 5 -0.68 -7.89 30.54
N ASP A 6 -1.07 -8.32 31.75
CA ASP A 6 -2.42 -8.09 32.28
C ASP A 6 -2.74 -6.61 32.44
N ARG A 7 -1.72 -5.75 32.64
CA ARG A 7 -1.88 -4.29 32.67
C ARG A 7 -2.20 -3.73 31.27
N PHE A 8 -1.50 -4.18 30.23
CA PHE A 8 -1.75 -3.76 28.85
C PHE A 8 -3.04 -4.34 28.27
N VAL A 9 -3.51 -5.48 28.78
CA VAL A 9 -4.83 -6.04 28.40
C VAL A 9 -5.98 -5.19 28.94
N LYS A 10 -5.83 -4.61 30.15
CA LYS A 10 -6.84 -3.73 30.76
C LYS A 10 -6.89 -2.36 30.09
N ASP A 11 -5.72 -1.83 29.70
CA ASP A 11 -5.63 -0.58 28.95
C ASP A 11 -4.58 -0.69 27.82
N PRO A 12 -5.04 -0.97 26.59
CA PRO A 12 -4.16 -1.06 25.42
C PRO A 12 -3.45 0.26 25.07
N SER A 13 -3.97 1.39 25.54
CA SER A 13 -3.41 2.72 25.29
C SER A 13 -2.01 2.87 25.89
N LEU A 14 -1.75 2.20 27.02
CA LEU A 14 -0.44 2.20 27.68
C LEU A 14 0.66 1.58 26.82
N LEU A 15 0.32 0.63 25.94
CA LEU A 15 1.28 0.03 25.01
C LEU A 15 1.68 1.02 23.92
N ILE A 16 0.74 1.85 23.46
CA ILE A 16 1.00 2.90 22.47
C ILE A 16 1.90 3.99 23.05
N GLU A 17 1.66 4.41 24.29
CA GLU A 17 2.53 5.36 24.99
C GLU A 17 3.94 4.79 25.20
N LEU A 18 4.06 3.51 25.59
CA LEU A 18 5.37 2.86 25.70
C LEU A 18 6.10 2.79 24.35
N CYS A 19 5.38 2.50 23.26
CA CYS A 19 5.96 2.54 21.91
C CYS A 19 6.46 3.94 21.56
N ARG A 20 5.72 5.00 21.92
CA ARG A 20 6.12 6.39 21.72
C ARG A 20 7.40 6.72 22.49
N ASP A 21 7.47 6.35 23.78
CA ASP A 21 8.66 6.55 24.62
C ASP A 21 9.90 5.87 24.05
N VAL A 22 9.73 4.66 23.49
CA VAL A 22 10.83 3.92 22.85
C VAL A 22 11.31 4.63 21.58
N ILE A 23 10.38 5.13 20.75
CA ILE A 23 10.70 5.91 19.55
C ILE A 23 11.46 7.19 19.93
N ASP A 24 10.93 7.94 20.90
CA ASP A 24 11.54 9.20 21.35
C ASP A 24 12.95 8.99 21.90
N ARG A 25 13.19 7.87 22.59
CA ARG A 25 14.52 7.54 23.12
C ARG A 25 15.52 7.14 22.02
N ILE A 26 15.05 6.50 20.94
CA ILE A 26 15.88 6.17 19.78
C ILE A 26 16.19 7.44 18.96
N ASP A 27 15.21 8.34 18.82
CA ASP A 27 15.37 9.61 18.09
C ASP A 27 16.24 10.64 18.85
N CYS A 28 16.11 10.73 20.18
CA CYS A 28 16.95 11.62 21.00
C CYS A 28 18.44 11.25 20.94
N GLY A 29 18.78 9.99 20.68
CA GLY A 29 20.17 9.56 20.45
C GLY A 29 20.74 9.97 19.08
N SER A 30 19.88 10.38 18.13
CA SER A 30 20.20 10.65 16.72
C SER A 30 20.24 12.15 16.38
N ASN A 31 19.63 13.00 17.21
CA ASN A 31 19.56 14.46 17.01
C ASN A 31 20.88 15.17 17.33
N ASN A 32 21.92 14.89 16.55
CA ASN A 32 23.03 15.81 16.35
C ASN A 32 22.82 16.45 14.97
N SER A 33 22.31 17.69 14.95
CA SER A 33 22.01 18.50 13.75
C SER A 33 23.18 18.64 12.75
N ASP A 34 24.38 18.29 13.21
CA ASP A 34 25.67 18.39 12.51
C ASP A 34 26.08 17.09 11.78
N THR A 35 25.23 16.04 11.76
CA THR A 35 25.66 14.75 11.20
C THR A 35 25.78 14.75 9.67
N GLY A 36 24.99 15.57 8.97
CA GLY A 36 25.11 15.70 7.51
C GLY A 36 26.44 16.32 7.08
N GLU A 37 26.94 17.28 7.86
CA GLU A 37 28.24 17.91 7.67
C GLU A 37 29.37 16.92 7.98
N LYS A 38 29.24 16.16 9.07
CA LYS A 38 30.17 15.06 9.43
C LYS A 38 30.24 13.94 8.37
N GLU A 39 29.10 13.57 7.76
CA GLU A 39 29.05 12.62 6.64
C GLU A 39 29.76 13.19 5.39
N ALA A 40 29.60 14.48 5.10
CA ALA A 40 30.31 15.15 4.01
C ALA A 40 31.83 15.22 4.27
N GLN A 41 32.23 15.60 5.48
CA GLN A 41 33.63 15.61 5.90
C GLN A 41 34.27 14.23 5.82
N LEU A 42 33.55 13.17 6.23
CA LEU A 42 34.02 11.79 6.12
C LEU A 42 34.27 11.39 4.66
N ARG A 43 33.38 11.80 3.73
CA ARG A 43 33.54 11.53 2.29
C ARG A 43 34.74 12.26 1.70
N GLU A 44 34.94 13.53 2.05
CA GLU A 44 36.08 14.29 1.54
C GLU A 44 37.41 13.79 2.12
N ILE A 45 37.45 13.42 3.41
CA ILE A 45 38.63 12.78 4.02
C ILE A 45 38.90 11.42 3.35
N ALA A 46 37.87 10.61 3.08
CA ALA A 46 38.03 9.33 2.39
C ALA A 46 38.64 9.50 0.98
N LYS A 47 38.17 10.49 0.20
CA LYS A 47 38.73 10.83 -1.12
C LYS A 47 40.17 11.33 -1.03
N ALA A 48 40.50 12.14 -0.02
CA ALA A 48 41.86 12.63 0.19
C ALA A 48 42.82 11.48 0.54
N VAL A 49 42.38 10.55 1.39
CA VAL A 49 43.12 9.33 1.73
C VAL A 49 43.36 8.46 0.49
N GLU A 50 42.33 8.21 -0.32
CA GLU A 50 42.44 7.43 -1.57
C GLU A 50 43.41 8.09 -2.57
N LYS A 51 43.39 9.42 -2.69
CA LYS A 51 44.31 10.16 -3.55
C LYS A 51 45.77 10.05 -3.08
N LEU A 52 46.01 10.09 -1.76
CA LEU A 52 47.35 9.91 -1.18
C LEU A 52 47.85 8.48 -1.38
N GLU A 53 47.00 7.47 -1.19
CA GLU A 53 47.31 6.07 -1.45
C GLU A 53 47.66 5.85 -2.94
N LYS A 54 46.89 6.45 -3.86
CA LYS A 54 47.15 6.40 -5.30
C LYS A 54 48.47 7.08 -5.69
N MET A 55 48.89 8.09 -4.94
CA MET A 55 50.18 8.77 -5.12
C MET A 55 51.35 8.03 -4.44
N GLY A 56 51.10 6.90 -3.76
CA GLY A 56 52.13 6.13 -3.04
C GLY A 56 52.63 6.80 -1.76
N VAL A 57 51.92 7.82 -1.26
CA VAL A 57 52.28 8.53 -0.03
C VAL A 57 51.59 7.86 1.16
N PRO A 58 52.33 7.48 2.22
CA PRO A 58 51.72 6.89 3.41
C PRO A 58 50.77 7.89 4.10
N VAL A 59 49.54 7.45 4.35
CA VAL A 59 48.45 8.29 4.87
C VAL A 59 48.79 8.79 6.28
N PRO A 60 48.73 10.10 6.57
CA PRO A 60 48.99 10.64 7.90
C PRO A 60 48.06 10.07 8.98
N ASP A 61 48.62 9.68 10.13
CA ASP A 61 47.86 9.14 11.28
C ASP A 61 46.74 10.05 11.80
N PRO A 62 46.87 11.40 11.80
CA PRO A 62 45.78 12.29 12.16
C PRO A 62 44.53 12.12 11.29
N LEU A 63 44.71 11.92 9.97
CA LEU A 63 43.58 11.72 9.05
C LEU A 63 42.90 10.36 9.24
N ARG A 64 43.69 9.32 9.57
CA ARG A 64 43.14 7.99 9.88
C ARG A 64 42.29 8.01 11.14
N ARG A 65 42.76 8.71 12.19
CA ARG A 65 42.01 8.86 13.46
C ARG A 65 40.70 9.63 13.25
N GLU A 66 40.74 10.73 12.50
CA GLU A 66 39.53 11.52 12.26
C GLU A 66 38.52 10.77 11.37
N LYS A 67 38.99 10.04 10.35
CA LYS A 67 38.14 9.14 9.55
C LYS A 67 37.45 8.10 10.42
N LEU A 68 38.17 7.46 11.35
CA LEU A 68 37.61 6.47 12.26
C LEU A 68 36.55 7.09 13.20
N ARG A 69 36.84 8.27 13.75
CA ARG A 69 35.93 9.01 14.62
C ARG A 69 34.63 9.41 13.90
N LEU A 70 34.74 9.95 12.68
CA LEU A 70 33.56 10.32 11.90
C LEU A 70 32.77 9.08 11.47
N ALA A 71 33.44 7.99 11.13
CA ALA A 71 32.79 6.73 10.77
C ALA A 71 31.95 6.15 11.93
N THR A 72 32.42 6.20 13.18
CA THR A 72 31.63 5.71 14.32
C THR A 72 30.38 6.57 14.57
N ILE A 73 30.48 7.90 14.42
CA ILE A 73 29.34 8.82 14.57
C ILE A 73 28.29 8.58 13.47
N VAL A 74 28.71 8.39 12.23
CA VAL A 74 27.78 8.10 11.11
C VAL A 74 27.15 6.70 11.27
N ASN A 75 27.93 5.72 11.72
CA ASN A 75 27.45 4.37 11.92
C ASN A 75 26.39 4.27 13.03
N THR A 76 26.61 4.90 14.18
CA THR A 76 25.62 4.93 15.28
C THR A 76 24.27 5.55 14.87
N LYS A 77 24.29 6.59 14.03
CA LYS A 77 23.06 7.16 13.44
C LYS A 77 22.37 6.21 12.46
N SER A 78 23.14 5.52 11.63
CA SER A 78 22.63 4.47 10.74
C SER A 78 21.97 3.35 11.53
N GLU A 79 22.59 2.93 12.64
CA GLU A 79 22.07 1.91 13.56
C GLU A 79 20.72 2.33 14.18
N SER A 80 20.61 3.56 14.70
CA SER A 80 19.33 4.08 15.22
C SER A 80 18.23 4.14 14.14
N ARG A 81 18.57 4.59 12.92
CA ARG A 81 17.62 4.60 11.78
C ARG A 81 17.17 3.20 11.39
N ASN A 82 18.09 2.24 11.36
CA ASN A 82 17.77 0.86 11.05
C ASN A 82 16.89 0.22 12.14
N ALA A 83 17.13 0.56 13.41
CA ALA A 83 16.28 0.13 14.52
C ALA A 83 14.84 0.65 14.39
N LEU A 84 14.66 1.92 13.98
CA LEU A 84 13.33 2.49 13.70
C LEU A 84 12.64 1.82 12.51
N HIS A 85 13.37 1.57 11.42
CA HIS A 85 12.83 0.83 10.27
C HIS A 85 12.40 -0.59 10.65
N HIS A 86 13.19 -1.26 11.50
CA HIS A 86 12.83 -2.57 12.01
C HIS A 86 11.57 -2.53 12.87
N LEU A 87 11.48 -1.56 13.80
CA LEU A 87 10.29 -1.35 14.63
C LEU A 87 9.04 -1.09 13.78
N LEU A 88 9.16 -0.25 12.75
CA LEU A 88 8.08 0.03 11.80
C LEU A 88 7.61 -1.26 11.10
N HIS A 89 8.53 -2.07 10.58
CA HIS A 89 8.19 -3.32 9.90
C HIS A 89 7.45 -4.30 10.83
N GLU A 90 7.91 -4.45 12.07
CA GLU A 90 7.24 -5.31 13.05
C GLU A 90 5.87 -4.78 13.45
N LEU A 91 5.71 -3.45 13.60
CA LEU A 91 4.41 -2.83 13.85
C LEU A 91 3.43 -3.05 12.69
N GLU A 92 3.87 -2.89 11.44
CA GLU A 92 3.07 -3.18 10.24
C GLU A 92 2.61 -4.64 10.20
N LYS A 93 3.50 -5.57 10.53
CA LYS A 93 3.19 -6.99 10.62
C LYS A 93 2.18 -7.28 11.73
N MET A 94 2.35 -6.69 12.91
CA MET A 94 1.39 -6.80 14.01
C MET A 94 0.02 -6.25 13.63
N VAL A 95 -0.04 -5.09 12.97
CA VAL A 95 -1.30 -4.52 12.46
C VAL A 95 -1.95 -5.44 11.43
N SER A 96 -1.17 -6.03 10.53
CA SER A 96 -1.64 -7.01 9.54
C SER A 96 -2.23 -8.26 10.22
N ASP A 97 -1.56 -8.77 11.26
CA ASP A 97 -2.03 -9.94 12.00
C ASP A 97 -3.23 -9.63 12.90
N LEU A 98 -3.28 -8.44 13.51
CA LEU A 98 -4.45 -7.95 14.23
C LEU A 98 -5.65 -7.81 13.30
N ARG A 99 -5.48 -7.25 12.09
CA ARG A 99 -6.53 -7.21 11.06
C ARG A 99 -7.05 -8.60 10.73
N LYS A 100 -6.17 -9.58 10.51
CA LYS A 100 -6.58 -10.97 10.25
C LYS A 100 -7.34 -11.60 11.42
N ARG A 101 -7.01 -11.26 12.67
CA ARG A 101 -7.64 -11.78 13.89
C ARG A 101 -8.98 -11.10 14.19
N LEU A 102 -9.07 -9.78 14.04
CA LEU A 102 -10.33 -9.04 14.16
C LEU A 102 -11.33 -9.47 13.07
N TRP A 103 -10.84 -9.92 11.92
CA TRP A 103 -11.67 -10.54 10.88
C TRP A 103 -11.87 -12.06 11.06
N LYS A 104 -11.36 -12.67 12.14
CA LYS A 104 -11.55 -14.08 12.52
C LYS A 104 -11.96 -14.21 13.99
N GLU A 105 -13.26 -14.17 14.29
CA GLU A 105 -13.91 -14.87 15.42
C GLU A 105 -15.45 -14.82 15.24
N PRO A 106 -16.24 -15.88 15.54
CA PRO A 106 -16.00 -17.30 15.31
C PRO A 106 -17.10 -17.92 14.40
N SER A 107 -16.70 -18.65 13.34
CA SER A 107 -17.61 -19.59 12.66
C SER A 107 -17.43 -20.96 13.28
N ALA A 108 -18.47 -21.45 13.97
CA ALA A 108 -18.67 -22.83 14.40
C ALA A 108 -18.27 -23.86 13.31
N PRO A 109 -17.90 -25.11 13.70
CA PRO A 109 -17.18 -26.04 12.84
C PRO A 109 -18.08 -26.52 11.69
N LYS A 110 -17.70 -26.17 10.46
CA LYS A 110 -18.44 -26.56 9.25
C LYS A 110 -18.30 -28.06 9.02
N ARG A 111 -19.38 -28.81 9.32
CA ARG A 111 -19.71 -30.03 8.56
C ARG A 111 -19.65 -29.66 7.08
N ARG A 112 -18.85 -30.40 6.31
CA ARG A 112 -18.66 -30.19 4.87
C ARG A 112 -19.98 -30.48 4.13
N VAL A 113 -20.87 -29.50 4.09
CA VAL A 113 -21.92 -29.44 3.09
C VAL A 113 -21.37 -28.61 1.94
N LYS A 114 -21.32 -29.21 0.74
CA LYS A 114 -20.95 -28.53 -0.51
C LYS A 114 -21.96 -27.40 -0.78
N ILE A 115 -21.76 -26.23 -0.17
CA ILE A 115 -22.55 -25.04 -0.46
C ILE A 115 -21.81 -24.28 -1.55
N ARG A 116 -22.43 -24.25 -2.74
CA ARG A 116 -22.04 -23.43 -3.89
C ARG A 116 -21.81 -21.99 -3.38
N ARG A 117 -20.60 -21.46 -3.57
CA ARG A 117 -20.25 -20.07 -3.18
C ARG A 117 -21.14 -19.10 -3.96
N ARG A 118 -22.22 -18.63 -3.35
CA ARG A 118 -22.88 -17.39 -3.78
C ARG A 118 -21.96 -16.24 -3.37
N CYS A 119 -21.54 -15.46 -4.37
CA CYS A 119 -21.00 -14.12 -4.15
C CYS A 119 -22.02 -13.36 -3.29
N SER A 120 -21.56 -12.77 -2.19
CA SER A 120 -22.36 -11.79 -1.45
C SER A 120 -22.45 -10.53 -2.31
N SER A 121 -23.45 -10.45 -3.18
CA SER A 121 -23.97 -9.16 -3.62
C SER A 121 -24.63 -8.54 -2.41
N ASP A 122 -24.20 -7.35 -2.02
CA ASP A 122 -25.09 -6.47 -1.27
C ASP A 122 -26.38 -6.36 -2.11
N PRO A 123 -27.55 -6.79 -1.59
CA PRO A 123 -28.80 -6.74 -2.36
C PRO A 123 -29.22 -5.31 -2.73
N SER A 124 -28.58 -4.30 -2.14
CA SER A 124 -28.81 -2.89 -2.45
C SER A 124 -27.96 -2.33 -3.60
N GLN A 125 -27.09 -3.13 -4.23
CA GLN A 125 -26.23 -2.69 -5.34
C GLN A 125 -26.40 -3.56 -6.59
N THR A 126 -26.24 -2.94 -7.76
CA THR A 126 -26.33 -3.66 -9.03
C THR A 126 -25.26 -4.77 -9.06
N PRO A 127 -25.65 -6.04 -9.30
CA PRO A 127 -24.70 -7.15 -9.30
C PRO A 127 -23.56 -6.92 -10.29
N ARG A 128 -22.33 -7.24 -9.88
CA ARG A 128 -21.15 -7.06 -10.74
C ARG A 128 -21.28 -7.74 -12.11
N GLN A 129 -21.96 -8.88 -12.18
CA GLN A 129 -22.20 -9.61 -13.43
C GLN A 129 -23.07 -8.80 -14.41
N GLU A 130 -24.07 -8.10 -13.90
CA GLU A 130 -24.91 -7.17 -14.67
C GLU A 130 -24.06 -6.03 -15.23
N LEU A 131 -23.23 -5.41 -14.37
CA LEU A 131 -22.33 -4.33 -14.77
C LEU A 131 -21.31 -4.79 -15.84
N MET A 132 -20.74 -5.99 -15.67
CA MET A 132 -19.84 -6.58 -16.67
C MET A 132 -20.56 -6.77 -18.02
N HIS A 133 -21.80 -7.27 -18.00
CA HIS A 133 -22.60 -7.43 -19.20
C HIS A 133 -22.89 -6.07 -19.86
N LEU A 134 -23.28 -5.06 -19.07
CA LEU A 134 -23.55 -3.70 -19.56
C LEU A 134 -22.31 -3.06 -20.20
N ILE A 135 -21.11 -3.26 -19.65
CA ILE A 135 -19.85 -2.80 -20.27
C ILE A 135 -19.67 -3.43 -21.65
N LEU A 136 -19.83 -4.75 -21.75
CA LEU A 136 -19.64 -5.46 -23.02
C LEU A 136 -20.66 -5.03 -24.08
N VAL A 137 -21.94 -4.90 -23.70
CA VAL A 137 -22.99 -4.42 -24.61
C VAL A 137 -22.72 -2.99 -25.05
N SER A 138 -22.39 -2.10 -24.11
CA SER A 138 -22.10 -0.69 -24.40
C SER A 138 -20.92 -0.54 -25.35
N LEU A 139 -19.83 -1.30 -25.13
CA LEU A 139 -18.69 -1.28 -26.03
C LEU A 139 -19.03 -1.83 -27.42
N LYS A 140 -19.85 -2.88 -27.53
CA LYS A 140 -20.31 -3.38 -28.84
C LYS A 140 -21.15 -2.35 -29.60
N GLU A 141 -22.05 -1.68 -28.90
CA GLU A 141 -22.87 -0.59 -29.47
C GLU A 141 -21.99 0.58 -29.95
N LEU A 142 -20.90 0.86 -29.24
CA LEU A 142 -19.93 1.92 -29.59
C LEU A 142 -18.82 1.44 -30.55
N GLY A 143 -19.00 0.33 -31.27
CA GLY A 143 -18.05 -0.12 -32.31
C GLY A 143 -16.82 -0.88 -31.79
N GLY A 144 -16.87 -1.36 -30.55
CA GLY A 144 -15.86 -2.21 -29.91
C GLY A 144 -14.76 -1.48 -29.16
N SER A 145 -14.67 -0.15 -29.26
CA SER A 145 -13.72 0.70 -28.55
C SER A 145 -14.29 2.10 -28.36
N ALA A 146 -14.30 2.61 -27.13
CA ALA A 146 -14.85 3.93 -26.84
C ALA A 146 -14.20 4.60 -25.62
N ASP A 147 -14.42 5.90 -25.46
CA ASP A 147 -14.00 6.65 -24.27
C ASP A 147 -14.75 6.14 -23.03
N CYS A 148 -14.06 6.08 -21.89
CA CYS A 148 -14.65 5.54 -20.67
C CYS A 148 -15.85 6.35 -20.19
N ASN A 149 -15.86 7.67 -20.40
CA ASN A 149 -17.00 8.51 -20.03
C ASN A 149 -18.20 8.25 -20.93
N GLU A 150 -17.97 8.02 -22.22
CA GLU A 150 -19.03 7.65 -23.17
C GLU A 150 -19.66 6.30 -22.81
N VAL A 151 -18.83 5.32 -22.44
CA VAL A 151 -19.32 4.02 -21.95
C VAL A 151 -20.11 4.19 -20.65
N LEU A 152 -19.60 4.98 -19.69
CA LEU A 152 -20.30 5.24 -18.43
C LEU A 152 -21.65 5.92 -18.65
N GLN A 153 -21.74 6.92 -19.53
CA GLN A 153 -23.00 7.58 -19.87
C GLN A 153 -24.02 6.61 -20.49
N LEU A 154 -23.56 5.69 -21.35
CA LEU A 154 -24.44 4.69 -21.95
C LEU A 154 -24.93 3.67 -20.91
N ILE A 155 -24.06 3.25 -19.99
CA ILE A 155 -24.43 2.39 -18.85
C ILE A 155 -25.43 3.12 -17.94
N GLU A 156 -25.22 4.40 -17.65
CA GLU A 156 -26.11 5.23 -16.84
C GLU A 156 -27.52 5.28 -17.45
N LYS A 157 -27.62 5.52 -18.76
CA LYS A 157 -28.89 5.47 -19.50
C LYS A 157 -29.56 4.10 -19.43
N LYS A 158 -28.80 3.01 -19.50
CA LYS A 158 -29.33 1.64 -19.43
C LYS A 158 -29.78 1.25 -18.01
N LEU A 159 -29.16 1.84 -16.98
CA LEU A 159 -29.52 1.66 -15.57
C LEU A 159 -30.56 2.67 -15.08
N GLN A 160 -30.91 3.67 -15.89
CA GLN A 160 -31.91 4.67 -15.52
C GLN A 160 -33.25 3.99 -15.16
N GLY A 161 -33.76 4.29 -13.97
CA GLY A 161 -34.95 3.64 -13.42
C GLY A 161 -34.75 2.22 -12.84
N LYS A 162 -33.52 1.70 -12.87
CA LYS A 162 -33.12 0.40 -12.29
C LYS A 162 -32.02 0.50 -11.22
N PHE A 163 -31.53 1.71 -10.95
CA PHE A 163 -30.57 1.94 -9.87
C PHE A 163 -31.12 1.46 -8.54
N LEU A 164 -30.31 0.69 -7.82
CA LEU A 164 -30.62 0.28 -6.46
C LEU A 164 -30.12 1.34 -5.47
N PRO A 165 -30.65 1.40 -4.23
CA PRO A 165 -30.28 2.46 -3.29
C PRO A 165 -28.78 2.60 -3.05
N GLY A 166 -28.06 1.48 -2.97
CA GLY A 166 -26.61 1.44 -2.76
C GLY A 166 -25.79 1.82 -3.99
N ASP A 167 -26.39 1.87 -5.18
CA ASP A 167 -25.72 2.33 -6.40
C ASP A 167 -25.55 3.86 -6.41
N LEU A 168 -26.49 4.56 -5.76
CA LEU A 168 -26.57 6.02 -5.70
C LEU A 168 -25.88 6.61 -4.47
N GLU A 169 -25.26 5.79 -3.63
CA GLU A 169 -24.46 6.27 -2.50
C GLU A 169 -23.22 7.02 -3.00
N ASP A 170 -22.83 8.04 -2.25
CA ASP A 170 -21.66 8.86 -2.55
C ASP A 170 -20.36 8.03 -2.46
N ASP A 171 -19.42 8.34 -3.36
CA ASP A 171 -18.07 7.78 -3.38
C ASP A 171 -17.05 8.91 -3.59
N ASP A 172 -16.05 8.98 -2.70
CA ASP A 172 -15.07 10.08 -2.68
C ASP A 172 -14.24 10.20 -3.97
N ASN A 173 -14.06 9.10 -4.71
CA ASN A 173 -13.19 9.06 -5.89
C ASN A 173 -13.96 9.14 -7.20
N PHE A 174 -15.15 8.54 -7.26
CA PHE A 174 -15.95 8.39 -8.49
C PHE A 174 -17.30 9.12 -8.44
N GLY A 175 -17.54 9.90 -7.37
CA GLY A 175 -18.77 10.62 -7.10
C GLY A 175 -19.88 9.71 -6.58
N VAL A 176 -20.15 8.59 -7.26
CA VAL A 176 -21.20 7.62 -6.90
C VAL A 176 -20.71 6.18 -7.01
N LYS A 177 -21.23 5.31 -6.13
CA LYS A 177 -20.78 3.91 -6.02
C LYS A 177 -20.96 3.08 -7.28
N TRP A 178 -22.00 3.29 -8.08
CA TRP A 178 -22.16 2.50 -9.30
C TRP A 178 -21.03 2.72 -10.31
N ARG A 179 -20.50 3.96 -10.41
CA ARG A 179 -19.34 4.26 -11.27
C ARG A 179 -18.09 3.54 -10.78
N HIS A 180 -17.85 3.60 -9.47
CA HIS A 180 -16.79 2.83 -8.81
C HIS A 180 -16.92 1.33 -9.13
N ASN A 181 -18.11 0.77 -8.99
CA ASN A 181 -18.40 -0.64 -9.25
C ASN A 181 -18.20 -1.03 -10.74
N VAL A 182 -18.53 -0.15 -11.67
CA VAL A 182 -18.27 -0.34 -13.10
C VAL A 182 -16.77 -0.40 -13.38
N HIS A 183 -15.95 0.45 -12.76
CA HIS A 183 -14.50 0.39 -12.90
C HIS A 183 -13.91 -0.94 -12.39
N TRP A 184 -14.43 -1.48 -11.27
CA TRP A 184 -14.05 -2.82 -10.81
C TRP A 184 -14.53 -3.94 -11.73
N ALA A 185 -15.72 -3.82 -12.31
CA ALA A 185 -16.21 -4.75 -13.33
C ALA A 185 -15.31 -4.73 -14.56
N ARG A 186 -14.86 -3.56 -15.02
CA ARG A 186 -13.88 -3.41 -16.11
C ARG A 186 -12.55 -4.07 -15.76
N LEU A 187 -12.01 -3.83 -14.56
CA LEU A 187 -10.75 -4.46 -14.14
C LEU A 187 -10.85 -5.99 -14.17
N LYS A 188 -11.98 -6.53 -13.73
CA LYS A 188 -12.23 -7.97 -13.80
C LYS A 188 -12.28 -8.48 -15.24
N LEU A 189 -13.04 -7.82 -16.12
CA LEU A 189 -13.10 -8.17 -17.54
C LEU A 189 -11.73 -8.12 -18.23
N ALA A 190 -10.90 -7.13 -17.89
CA ALA A 190 -9.54 -7.04 -18.42
C ALA A 190 -8.64 -8.17 -17.91
N ASN A 191 -8.81 -8.59 -16.66
CA ASN A 191 -8.10 -9.74 -16.08
C ASN A 191 -8.56 -11.08 -16.66
N ASP A 192 -9.86 -11.22 -16.92
CA ASP A 192 -10.47 -12.41 -17.54
C ASP A 192 -10.17 -12.48 -19.06
N GLY A 193 -9.64 -11.41 -19.65
CA GLY A 193 -9.21 -11.34 -21.06
C GLY A 193 -10.32 -10.94 -22.04
N ASP A 194 -11.45 -10.43 -21.53
CA ASP A 194 -12.57 -9.94 -22.33
C ASP A 194 -12.32 -8.52 -22.86
N LEU A 195 -11.55 -7.72 -22.11
CA LEU A 195 -11.10 -6.37 -22.49
C LEU A 195 -9.57 -6.34 -22.64
N ILE A 196 -9.07 -5.41 -23.46
CA ILE A 196 -7.63 -5.17 -23.61
C ILE A 196 -7.11 -4.45 -22.35
N LYS A 197 -6.03 -4.98 -21.74
CA LYS A 197 -5.40 -4.38 -20.56
C LYS A 197 -4.72 -3.05 -20.90
N ASP A 198 -3.99 -3.02 -22.00
CA ASP A 198 -3.18 -1.90 -22.47
C ASP A 198 -3.91 -1.03 -23.51
N SER A 199 -5.20 -0.78 -23.30
CA SER A 199 -5.94 0.19 -24.12
C SER A 199 -5.35 1.60 -23.98
N PRO A 200 -5.45 2.47 -25.01
CA PRO A 200 -5.08 3.87 -24.89
C PRO A 200 -5.71 4.52 -23.65
N ARG A 201 -4.99 5.44 -23.01
CA ARG A 201 -5.43 6.07 -21.76
C ARG A 201 -6.80 6.73 -21.97
N GLY A 202 -7.77 6.38 -21.12
CA GLY A 202 -9.15 6.87 -21.22
C GLY A 202 -10.07 6.02 -22.09
N PHE A 203 -9.56 5.08 -22.89
CA PHE A 203 -10.37 4.22 -23.75
C PHE A 203 -10.50 2.81 -23.18
N TRP A 204 -11.69 2.23 -23.36
CA TRP A 204 -11.94 0.82 -23.11
C TRP A 204 -12.19 0.11 -24.43
N GLN A 205 -11.59 -1.07 -24.60
CA GLN A 205 -11.64 -1.81 -25.86
C GLN A 205 -11.87 -3.30 -25.61
N LEU A 206 -12.76 -3.89 -26.40
CA LEU A 206 -13.00 -5.32 -26.42
C LEU A 206 -11.77 -6.09 -26.94
N SER A 207 -11.50 -7.24 -26.34
CA SER A 207 -10.49 -8.16 -26.87
C SER A 207 -11.00 -8.81 -28.17
N LYS A 208 -10.11 -9.42 -28.95
CA LYS A 208 -10.44 -10.12 -30.21
C LYS A 208 -11.50 -11.23 -30.04
N ARG A 209 -11.76 -11.69 -28.81
CA ARG A 209 -12.79 -12.69 -28.50
C ARG A 209 -14.22 -12.13 -28.61
N HIS A 210 -14.39 -10.82 -28.43
CA HIS A 210 -15.69 -10.14 -28.38
C HIS A 210 -15.88 -9.07 -29.46
N LYS A 211 -14.89 -8.93 -30.35
CA LYS A 211 -14.92 -8.00 -31.48
C LYS A 211 -15.80 -8.52 -32.62
#